data_AF-A0A2E2WBM2-F1
#
_entry.id   AF-A0A2E2WBM2-F1
#
_cell.length_a   1.000
_cell.length_b   1.000
_cell.length_c   1.000
_cell.angle_alpha   90.00
_cell.angle_beta   90.00
_cell.angle_gamma   90.00
#
_symmetry.space_group_name_H-M   'P 1'
#
loop_
_entity.id
_entity.type
_entity.pdbx_description
1 polymer ?
#
loop_
_entity_poly.entity_id
_entity_poly.type
_entity_poly.pdbx_seq_one_letter_code
_entity_poly.pdbx_strand_id
1 'polypeptide(L)'
;MKPRFLLTCLFFIFCFSCNGIDPKGEKEVRAFIERWNSNHTQLKAAYLKQDYMDVVGYYGNERTKTQVQEDKQLLFQHFPDYTQHLLDDELTITKEANTYLVVFNKQVQYNGVKETYASYLSLVLKNGQYKILREGVAKDAKNQDSPIFPDNRETTLATPRNRQLFGDFNGDGLSDYAFVKGPELLGNTRENKRVTIDSLCKGSCTSVITFSAPDLKAITVTNAYQSQLENLKDLNSDGADEIGFWNIKPTTKSLYIFDATTGELLTPPVVINTAVHKNLDLIDVFKKTGPGKITVTSSKKRDGKWVLVSDVVEVE
;
A
#
# COMPACT_ATOMS: atom_id res chain seq x y z
N MET A 1 -66.67 18.04 -47.69
CA MET A 1 -65.60 17.05 -47.43
C MET A 1 -65.09 17.20 -46.00
N LYS A 2 -65.28 16.18 -45.15
CA LYS A 2 -64.46 15.90 -43.95
C LYS A 2 -63.40 14.86 -44.39
N PRO A 3 -62.17 14.80 -43.83
CA PRO A 3 -61.90 14.45 -42.42
C PRO A 3 -60.89 15.40 -41.73
N ARG A 4 -61.07 15.74 -40.44
CA ARG A 4 -60.47 15.08 -39.25
C ARG A 4 -58.95 14.89 -39.34
N PHE A 5 -58.20 15.70 -38.59
CA PHE A 5 -57.09 15.18 -37.80
C PHE A 5 -57.15 15.80 -36.40
N LEU A 6 -57.40 14.94 -35.42
CA LEU A 6 -57.11 15.18 -34.02
C LEU A 6 -55.61 15.47 -33.91
N LEU A 7 -55.23 16.61 -33.34
CA LEU A 7 -53.95 16.70 -32.62
C LEU A 7 -54.28 16.77 -31.14
N THR A 8 -54.46 15.58 -30.62
CA THR A 8 -54.69 15.24 -29.23
C THR A 8 -53.52 15.70 -28.37
N CYS A 9 -53.84 16.21 -27.19
CA CYS A 9 -52.98 16.41 -26.02
C CYS A 9 -51.66 15.63 -26.03
N LEU A 10 -50.53 16.34 -26.11
CA LEU A 10 -49.28 15.87 -25.53
C LEU A 10 -48.44 17.08 -25.08
N PHE A 11 -49.02 17.87 -24.18
CA PHE A 11 -48.35 18.99 -23.50
C PHE A 11 -48.38 18.79 -21.99
N PHE A 12 -48.02 17.59 -21.55
CA PHE A 12 -47.73 17.30 -20.14
C PHE A 12 -46.71 16.15 -20.13
N ILE A 13 -45.70 16.27 -19.27
CA ILE A 13 -44.57 15.34 -19.05
C ILE A 13 -43.31 15.67 -19.88
N PHE A 14 -42.70 16.84 -19.59
CA PHE A 14 -41.24 17.01 -19.68
C PHE A 14 -40.69 17.77 -18.46
N CYS A 15 -41.29 17.55 -17.28
CA CYS A 15 -40.84 18.16 -16.01
C CYS A 15 -40.27 17.15 -15.00
N PHE A 16 -39.92 15.93 -15.41
CA PHE A 16 -39.27 14.97 -14.51
C PHE A 16 -38.26 14.10 -15.23
N SER A 17 -37.09 14.64 -15.57
CA SER A 17 -35.82 13.91 -15.44
C SER A 17 -34.62 14.85 -15.61
N CYS A 18 -34.51 15.84 -14.73
CA CYS A 18 -33.20 16.08 -14.16
C CYS A 18 -33.17 15.22 -12.91
N ASN A 19 -32.62 14.00 -13.01
CA ASN A 19 -32.04 13.37 -11.83
C ASN A 19 -30.84 14.24 -11.44
N GLY A 20 -31.15 15.37 -10.78
CA GLY A 20 -30.16 16.17 -10.10
C GLY A 20 -29.48 15.23 -9.14
N ILE A 21 -28.20 14.96 -9.40
CA ILE A 21 -27.31 14.39 -8.40
C ILE A 21 -27.47 15.32 -7.21
N ASP A 22 -28.07 14.80 -6.14
CA ASP A 22 -28.25 15.54 -4.89
C ASP A 22 -26.91 16.21 -4.56
N PRO A 23 -26.86 17.55 -4.39
CA PRO A 23 -25.58 18.22 -4.20
C PRO A 23 -24.94 17.67 -2.95
N LYS A 24 -23.86 16.89 -3.12
CA LYS A 24 -23.09 16.35 -2.01
C LYS A 24 -22.76 17.49 -1.06
N GLY A 25 -23.17 17.34 0.20
CA GLY A 25 -23.12 18.34 1.25
C GLY A 25 -22.41 17.81 2.50
N GLU A 26 -22.71 18.41 3.65
CA GLU A 26 -22.06 18.10 4.93
C GLU A 26 -22.31 16.66 5.38
N LYS A 27 -23.49 16.09 5.07
CA LYS A 27 -23.82 14.70 5.41
C LYS A 27 -22.88 13.72 4.70
N GLU A 28 -22.64 13.94 3.42
CA GLU A 28 -21.73 13.11 2.61
C GLU A 28 -20.27 13.33 3.02
N VAL A 29 -19.91 14.54 3.46
CA VAL A 29 -18.59 14.82 4.07
C VAL A 29 -18.41 14.04 5.35
N ARG A 30 -19.40 14.06 6.26
CA ARG A 30 -19.36 13.28 7.50
C ARG A 30 -19.19 11.79 7.24
N ALA A 31 -20.01 11.22 6.35
CA ALA A 31 -19.89 9.82 5.96
C ALA A 31 -18.54 9.47 5.30
N PHE A 32 -17.95 10.42 4.56
CA PHE A 32 -16.60 10.25 4.02
C PHE A 32 -15.55 10.12 5.13
N ILE A 33 -15.61 11.00 6.14
CA ILE A 33 -14.62 11.04 7.23
C ILE A 33 -14.76 9.82 8.14
N GLU A 34 -15.97 9.40 8.46
CA GLU A 34 -16.22 8.17 9.23
C GLU A 34 -15.66 6.94 8.52
N ARG A 35 -15.89 6.83 7.20
CA ARG A 35 -15.30 5.76 6.38
C ARG A 35 -13.77 5.84 6.38
N TRP A 36 -13.21 7.02 6.10
CA TRP A 36 -11.77 7.23 6.08
C TRP A 36 -11.12 6.90 7.42
N ASN A 37 -11.74 7.28 8.53
CA ASN A 37 -11.28 6.97 9.88
C ASN A 37 -11.32 5.46 10.16
N SER A 38 -12.43 4.79 9.82
CA SER A 38 -12.57 3.33 10.01
C SER A 38 -11.66 2.48 9.10
N ASN A 39 -11.08 3.10 8.06
CA ASN A 39 -10.07 2.49 7.19
C ASN A 39 -8.64 2.62 7.75
N HIS A 40 -8.42 3.33 8.85
CA HIS A 40 -7.11 3.41 9.51
C HIS A 40 -6.85 2.21 10.39
N THR A 41 -6.83 1.07 9.73
CA THR A 41 -6.38 -0.21 10.28
C THR A 41 -5.37 -0.79 9.31
N GLN A 42 -4.53 -1.69 9.81
CA GLN A 42 -3.52 -2.37 9.02
C GLN A 42 -4.11 -3.08 7.79
N LEU A 43 -5.25 -3.77 7.96
CA LEU A 43 -5.95 -4.50 6.90
C LEU A 43 -6.51 -3.58 5.81
N LYS A 44 -6.95 -2.37 6.17
CA LYS A 44 -7.62 -1.43 5.27
C LYS A 44 -6.70 -0.31 4.76
N ALA A 45 -5.45 -0.30 5.21
CA ALA A 45 -4.45 0.69 4.85
C ALA A 45 -4.31 0.87 3.33
N ALA A 46 -4.39 -0.22 2.56
CA ALA A 46 -4.27 -0.18 1.10
C ALA A 46 -5.43 0.58 0.40
N TYR A 47 -6.59 0.69 1.06
CA TYR A 47 -7.74 1.41 0.53
C TYR A 47 -7.63 2.92 0.70
N LEU A 48 -6.80 3.40 1.65
CA LEU A 48 -6.65 4.82 1.95
C LEU A 48 -6.14 5.61 0.75
N LYS A 49 -5.23 5.06 -0.08
CA LYS A 49 -4.71 5.71 -1.30
C LYS A 49 -5.81 6.31 -2.19
N GLN A 50 -6.96 5.65 -2.27
CA GLN A 50 -8.05 6.08 -3.14
C GLN A 50 -8.77 7.32 -2.63
N ASP A 51 -8.69 7.61 -1.33
CA ASP A 51 -9.33 8.77 -0.70
C ASP A 51 -8.54 10.08 -0.93
N TYR A 52 -7.30 10.03 -1.44
CA TYR A 52 -6.43 11.19 -1.64
C TYR A 52 -6.42 11.74 -3.07
N MET A 53 -6.15 13.04 -3.20
CA MET A 53 -5.77 13.69 -4.46
C MET A 53 -4.39 13.20 -4.94
N ASP A 54 -4.09 13.34 -6.23
CA ASP A 54 -2.79 12.91 -6.79
C ASP A 54 -1.60 13.58 -6.10
N VAL A 55 -1.78 14.85 -5.70
CA VAL A 55 -0.88 15.66 -4.87
C VAL A 55 -1.67 16.17 -3.67
N VAL A 56 -1.09 16.06 -2.48
CA VAL A 56 -1.74 16.31 -1.18
C VAL A 56 -0.82 17.19 -0.33
N GLY A 57 -1.39 18.18 0.35
CA GLY A 57 -0.72 18.83 1.47
C GLY A 57 -0.80 17.92 2.71
N TYR A 58 0.24 17.15 2.97
CA TYR A 58 0.29 16.12 3.99
C TYR A 58 1.25 16.53 5.11
N TYR A 59 0.70 16.85 6.29
CA TYR A 59 1.45 17.27 7.48
C TYR A 59 2.40 18.44 7.23
N GLY A 60 1.96 19.42 6.41
CA GLY A 60 2.75 20.62 6.08
C GLY A 60 3.66 20.47 4.86
N ASN A 61 3.83 19.26 4.33
CA ASN A 61 4.64 18.97 3.16
C ASN A 61 3.78 18.57 1.95
N GLU A 62 4.22 18.89 0.74
CA GLU A 62 3.57 18.38 -0.47
C GLU A 62 4.02 16.93 -0.73
N ARG A 63 3.05 16.02 -0.92
CA ARG A 63 3.29 14.59 -1.15
C ARG A 63 2.39 14.07 -2.26
N THR A 64 2.86 13.08 -3.01
CA THR A 64 2.00 12.31 -3.92
C THR A 64 1.15 11.32 -3.13
N LYS A 65 -0.02 10.92 -3.66
CA LYS A 65 -0.85 9.86 -3.02
C LYS A 65 -0.12 8.54 -2.80
N THR A 66 0.88 8.23 -3.62
CA THR A 66 1.72 7.03 -3.45
C THR A 66 2.61 7.18 -2.22
N GLN A 67 3.28 8.32 -2.04
CA GLN A 67 4.06 8.60 -0.83
C GLN A 67 3.21 8.63 0.44
N VAL A 68 1.98 9.15 0.36
CA VAL A 68 1.03 9.07 1.48
C VAL A 68 0.71 7.62 1.82
N GLN A 69 0.43 6.78 0.82
CA GLN A 69 0.16 5.35 1.03
C GLN A 69 1.34 4.62 1.66
N GLU A 70 2.56 4.90 1.19
CA GLU A 70 3.80 4.34 1.74
C GLU A 70 3.98 4.75 3.21
N ASP A 71 3.79 6.02 3.54
CA ASP A 71 3.88 6.51 4.92
C ASP A 71 2.82 5.88 5.83
N LYS A 72 1.57 5.75 5.35
CA LYS A 72 0.50 5.06 6.11
C LYS A 72 0.86 3.58 6.31
N GLN A 73 1.39 2.90 5.30
CA GLN A 73 1.87 1.53 5.46
C GLN A 73 2.98 1.45 6.52
N LEU A 74 3.94 2.39 6.49
CA LEU A 74 4.98 2.47 7.50
C LEU A 74 4.42 2.72 8.91
N LEU A 75 3.42 3.58 9.06
CA LEU A 75 2.72 3.80 10.33
C LEU A 75 2.17 2.47 10.88
N PHE A 76 1.37 1.75 10.10
CA PHE A 76 0.78 0.49 10.55
C PHE A 76 1.81 -0.63 10.72
N GLN A 77 2.95 -0.57 10.01
CA GLN A 77 4.07 -1.47 10.23
C GLN A 77 4.79 -1.20 11.56
N HIS A 78 5.02 0.05 11.92
CA HIS A 78 5.72 0.39 13.17
C HIS A 78 4.82 0.30 14.40
N PHE A 79 3.52 0.47 14.20
CA PHE A 79 2.51 0.48 15.25
C PHE A 79 1.35 -0.44 14.85
N PRO A 80 1.49 -1.77 14.98
CA PRO A 80 0.46 -2.72 14.56
C PRO A 80 -0.82 -2.62 15.39
N ASP A 81 -0.70 -2.19 16.65
CA ASP A 81 -1.83 -1.88 17.53
C ASP A 81 -2.39 -0.47 17.30
N TYR A 82 -1.91 0.25 16.28
CA TYR A 82 -2.40 1.57 15.95
C TYR A 82 -3.89 1.52 15.65
N THR A 83 -4.65 2.26 16.45
CA THR A 83 -6.06 2.54 16.19
C THR A 83 -6.28 4.04 16.26
N GLN A 84 -7.31 4.50 15.55
CA GLN A 84 -7.82 5.85 15.73
C GLN A 84 -9.33 5.89 15.73
N HIS A 85 -9.86 6.84 16.48
CA HIS A 85 -11.29 7.13 16.51
C HIS A 85 -11.51 8.63 16.54
N LEU A 86 -12.58 9.03 15.85
CA LEU A 86 -13.12 10.37 15.94
C LEU A 86 -13.83 10.50 17.29
N LEU A 87 -13.69 11.67 17.91
CA LEU A 87 -14.55 12.05 19.02
C LEU A 87 -15.77 12.76 18.41
N ASP A 88 -16.88 12.02 18.35
CA ASP A 88 -18.07 12.33 17.51
C ASP A 88 -18.66 13.74 17.73
N ASP A 89 -18.50 14.29 18.93
CA ASP A 89 -19.04 15.59 19.35
C ASP A 89 -18.20 16.79 18.87
N GLU A 90 -17.03 16.54 18.25
CA GLU A 90 -16.01 17.57 18.00
C GLU A 90 -15.69 17.77 16.51
N LEU A 91 -16.55 17.26 15.61
CA LEU A 91 -16.38 17.40 14.16
C LEU A 91 -17.08 18.65 13.63
N THR A 92 -16.28 19.64 13.21
CA THR A 92 -16.72 20.89 12.58
C THR A 92 -16.47 20.84 11.08
N ILE A 93 -17.51 21.09 10.27
CA ILE A 93 -17.40 21.16 8.80
C ILE A 93 -17.69 22.59 8.36
N THR A 94 -16.74 23.19 7.65
CA THR A 94 -16.86 24.53 7.07
C THR A 94 -16.69 24.44 5.56
N LYS A 95 -17.68 24.93 4.80
CA LYS A 95 -17.57 25.01 3.35
C LYS A 95 -16.81 26.28 2.95
N GLU A 96 -15.70 26.10 2.23
CA GLU A 96 -14.86 27.19 1.71
C GLU A 96 -14.74 27.05 0.18
N ALA A 97 -15.50 27.87 -0.54
CA ALA A 97 -15.61 27.84 -2.00
C ALA A 97 -15.91 26.42 -2.54
N ASN A 98 -14.94 25.79 -3.19
CA ASN A 98 -15.05 24.45 -3.78
C ASN A 98 -14.48 23.33 -2.89
N THR A 99 -14.19 23.65 -1.63
CA THR A 99 -13.61 22.72 -0.65
C THR A 99 -14.42 22.69 0.63
N TYR A 100 -14.26 21.62 1.40
CA TYR A 100 -14.73 21.51 2.76
C TYR A 100 -13.51 21.42 3.68
N LEU A 101 -13.39 22.35 4.61
CA LEU A 101 -12.49 22.23 5.74
C LEU A 101 -13.21 21.48 6.84
N VAL A 102 -12.58 20.42 7.32
CA VAL A 102 -13.11 19.58 8.40
C VAL A 102 -12.10 19.60 9.51
N VAL A 103 -12.51 20.04 10.70
CA VAL A 103 -11.70 20.06 11.91
C VAL A 103 -12.32 19.10 12.91
N PHE A 104 -11.50 18.25 13.52
CA PHE A 104 -11.95 17.23 14.46
C PHE A 104 -10.83 16.86 15.42
N ASN A 105 -11.20 16.33 16.57
CA ASN A 105 -10.26 15.66 17.44
C ASN A 105 -10.26 14.16 17.12
N LYS A 106 -9.07 13.63 16.85
CA LYS A 106 -8.86 12.18 16.77
C LYS A 106 -8.11 11.73 18.00
N GLN A 107 -8.60 10.66 18.61
CA GLN A 107 -7.83 9.94 19.61
C GLN A 107 -7.16 8.77 18.93
N VAL A 108 -5.88 8.59 19.21
CA VAL A 108 -5.06 7.51 18.67
C VAL A 108 -4.52 6.69 19.81
N GLN A 109 -4.36 5.40 19.57
CA GLN A 109 -3.74 4.47 20.51
C GLN A 109 -2.70 3.63 19.79
N TYR A 110 -1.51 3.49 20.36
CA TYR A 110 -0.41 2.67 19.85
C TYR A 110 0.64 2.42 20.95
N ASN A 111 1.28 1.25 20.99
CA ASN A 111 2.27 0.85 21.99
C ASN A 111 1.90 1.24 23.45
N GLY A 112 0.62 1.13 23.82
CA GLY A 112 0.10 1.55 25.13
C GLY A 112 -0.01 3.07 25.35
N VAL A 113 0.41 3.89 24.40
CA VAL A 113 0.18 5.34 24.36
C VAL A 113 -1.24 5.61 23.90
N LYS A 114 -1.90 6.58 24.53
CA LYS A 114 -3.23 7.05 24.16
C LYS A 114 -3.25 8.57 24.18
N GLU A 115 -3.42 9.19 23.01
CA GLU A 115 -3.26 10.63 22.82
C GLU A 115 -4.38 11.19 21.94
N THR A 116 -4.73 12.46 22.14
CA THR A 116 -5.74 13.15 21.35
C THR A 116 -5.11 14.30 20.59
N TYR A 117 -5.38 14.38 19.28
CA TYR A 117 -4.83 15.38 18.38
C TYR A 117 -5.93 16.15 17.66
N ALA A 118 -5.91 17.47 17.83
CA ALA A 118 -6.67 18.40 16.99
C ALA A 118 -6.16 18.29 15.55
N SER A 119 -7.01 17.79 14.65
CA SER A 119 -6.68 17.40 13.29
C SER A 119 -7.59 18.09 12.30
N TYR A 120 -7.16 18.14 11.04
CA TYR A 120 -7.98 18.65 9.97
C TYR A 120 -7.81 17.87 8.66
N LEU A 121 -8.88 17.87 7.88
CA LEU A 121 -8.89 17.48 6.48
C LEU A 121 -9.44 18.62 5.63
N SER A 122 -8.82 18.89 4.49
CA SER A 122 -9.44 19.67 3.42
C SER A 122 -9.89 18.72 2.32
N LEU A 123 -11.18 18.72 2.00
CA LEU A 123 -11.78 17.85 1.01
C LEU A 123 -12.20 18.63 -0.22
N VAL A 124 -12.01 18.03 -1.40
CA VAL A 124 -12.49 18.56 -2.69
C VAL A 124 -13.36 17.52 -3.38
N LEU A 125 -14.43 17.97 -4.03
CA LEU A 125 -15.27 17.11 -4.86
C LEU A 125 -14.66 17.00 -6.28
N LYS A 126 -14.10 15.83 -6.63
CA LYS A 126 -13.51 15.57 -7.95
C LYS A 126 -14.16 14.33 -8.55
N ASN A 127 -14.66 14.44 -9.79
CA ASN A 127 -15.35 13.35 -10.51
C ASN A 127 -16.48 12.71 -9.68
N GLY A 128 -17.25 13.53 -8.97
CA GLY A 128 -18.34 13.06 -8.12
C GLY A 128 -17.91 12.34 -6.84
N GLN A 129 -16.63 12.33 -6.47
CA GLN A 129 -16.14 11.74 -5.22
C GLN A 129 -15.36 12.76 -4.40
N TYR A 130 -15.51 12.72 -3.08
CA TYR A 130 -14.63 13.51 -2.20
C TYR A 130 -13.23 12.92 -2.21
N LYS A 131 -12.24 13.81 -2.25
CA LYS A 131 -10.81 13.50 -2.14
C LYS A 131 -10.15 14.42 -1.14
N ILE A 132 -9.18 13.91 -0.41
CA ILE A 132 -8.36 14.67 0.54
C ILE A 132 -7.34 15.48 -0.25
N LEU A 133 -7.45 16.79 -0.14
CA LEU A 133 -6.51 17.77 -0.64
C LEU A 133 -5.44 18.10 0.41
N ARG A 134 -5.82 18.12 1.70
CA ARG A 134 -4.90 18.34 2.82
C ARG A 134 -5.25 17.46 4.02
N GLU A 135 -4.23 16.98 4.71
CA GLU A 135 -4.32 16.30 5.99
C GLU A 135 -3.25 16.85 6.93
N GLY A 136 -3.61 17.12 8.18
CA GLY A 136 -2.64 17.52 9.19
C GLY A 136 -3.20 17.62 10.59
N VAL A 137 -2.35 18.09 11.49
CA VAL A 137 -2.70 18.46 12.87
C VAL A 137 -2.57 19.97 13.05
N ALA A 138 -3.29 20.52 14.03
CA ALA A 138 -3.19 21.93 14.38
C ALA A 138 -1.74 22.30 14.74
N LYS A 139 -1.30 23.53 14.40
CA LYS A 139 0.10 23.97 14.61
C LYS A 139 0.52 24.02 16.08
N ASP A 140 -0.43 24.09 16.98
CA ASP A 140 -0.31 24.09 18.43
C ASP A 140 -0.70 22.75 19.06
N ALA A 141 -0.93 21.70 18.24
CA ALA A 141 -1.20 20.37 18.75
C ALA A 141 -0.03 19.90 19.63
N LYS A 142 -0.35 19.30 20.78
CA LYS A 142 0.63 18.68 21.66
C LYS A 142 1.32 17.51 20.95
N ASN A 143 2.57 17.21 21.34
CA ASN A 143 3.29 16.01 20.92
C ASN A 143 3.50 15.88 19.40
N GLN A 144 3.73 16.98 18.67
CA GLN A 144 4.04 16.95 17.23
C GLN A 144 5.35 16.20 16.90
N ASP A 145 6.21 15.97 17.88
CA ASP A 145 7.42 15.14 17.77
C ASP A 145 7.13 13.63 17.89
N SER A 146 5.85 13.24 17.98
CA SER A 146 5.46 11.84 18.09
C SER A 146 5.92 11.00 16.89
N PRO A 147 6.39 9.76 17.11
CA PRO A 147 6.84 8.88 16.03
C PRO A 147 5.69 8.38 15.13
N ILE A 148 4.44 8.71 15.45
CA ILE A 148 3.30 8.48 14.54
C ILE A 148 3.10 9.59 13.51
N PHE A 149 3.95 10.61 13.47
CA PHE A 149 3.93 11.61 12.40
C PHE A 149 4.98 11.35 11.32
N PRO A 150 4.69 11.69 10.05
CA PRO A 150 5.54 11.31 8.91
C PRO A 150 6.97 11.80 9.04
N ASP A 151 7.15 13.07 9.40
CA ASP A 151 8.47 13.70 9.46
C ASP A 151 9.40 13.03 10.49
N ASN A 152 8.83 12.55 11.61
CA ASN A 152 9.58 11.85 12.66
C ASN A 152 9.85 10.38 12.32
N ARG A 153 8.95 9.74 11.56
CA ARG A 153 9.20 8.40 11.02
C ARG A 153 10.35 8.42 10.02
N GLU A 154 10.36 9.38 9.11
CA GLU A 154 11.38 9.47 8.06
C GLU A 154 12.80 9.62 8.61
N THR A 155 12.98 10.36 9.70
CA THR A 155 14.28 10.44 10.40
C THR A 155 14.68 9.13 11.10
N THR A 156 13.71 8.29 11.47
CA THR A 156 13.95 6.98 12.10
C THR A 156 14.29 5.88 11.06
N LEU A 157 13.93 6.08 9.79
CA LEU A 157 14.18 5.16 8.66
C LEU A 157 15.65 5.07 8.20
N ALA A 158 16.57 5.81 8.83
CA ALA A 158 18.01 5.70 8.55
C ALA A 158 18.67 4.44 9.16
N THR A 159 17.92 3.59 9.87
CA THR A 159 18.45 2.34 10.46
C THR A 159 17.89 1.11 9.73
N PRO A 160 18.69 0.42 8.89
CA PRO A 160 18.20 -0.58 7.94
C PRO A 160 18.09 -2.00 8.53
N ARG A 161 17.69 -2.17 9.80
CA ARG A 161 17.52 -3.50 10.40
C ARG A 161 16.07 -3.67 10.84
N ASN A 162 15.37 -4.57 10.15
CA ASN A 162 14.04 -5.10 10.47
C ASN A 162 12.85 -4.27 9.95
N ARG A 163 12.71 -4.14 8.63
CA ARG A 163 11.37 -3.90 8.06
C ARG A 163 10.54 -5.18 8.28
N GLN A 164 9.65 -5.13 9.26
CA GLN A 164 8.62 -6.14 9.46
C GLN A 164 7.56 -5.97 8.37
N LEU A 165 7.28 -7.05 7.64
CA LEU A 165 6.17 -7.20 6.71
C LEU A 165 5.05 -7.91 7.46
N PHE A 166 3.86 -7.32 7.51
CA PHE A 166 2.73 -7.94 8.21
C PHE A 166 1.77 -8.64 7.24
N GLY A 167 1.09 -9.68 7.73
CA GLY A 167 0.17 -10.53 6.98
C GLY A 167 -0.42 -11.63 7.85
N ASP A 168 -1.42 -12.32 7.34
CA ASP A 168 -1.99 -13.53 7.95
C ASP A 168 -1.21 -14.75 7.44
N PHE A 169 0.04 -14.92 7.86
CA PHE A 169 0.96 -15.89 7.23
C PHE A 169 0.71 -17.34 7.65
N ASN A 170 -0.02 -17.56 8.75
CA ASN A 170 -0.39 -18.89 9.25
C ASN A 170 -1.86 -19.25 8.95
N GLY A 171 -2.65 -18.31 8.42
CA GLY A 171 -4.05 -18.52 8.02
C GLY A 171 -5.05 -18.59 9.18
N ASP A 172 -4.72 -18.03 10.35
CA ASP A 172 -5.60 -18.04 11.52
C ASP A 172 -6.56 -16.82 11.59
N GLY A 173 -6.46 -15.91 10.62
CA GLY A 173 -7.26 -14.69 10.55
C GLY A 173 -6.73 -13.54 11.41
N LEU A 174 -5.61 -13.72 12.11
CA LEU A 174 -4.92 -12.71 12.90
C LEU A 174 -3.68 -12.19 12.16
N SER A 175 -3.19 -11.02 12.55
CA SER A 175 -2.00 -10.45 11.92
C SER A 175 -0.73 -10.97 12.57
N ASP A 176 0.13 -11.55 11.74
CA ASP A 176 1.53 -11.86 12.01
C ASP A 176 2.46 -10.86 11.34
N TYR A 177 3.77 -11.02 11.58
CA TYR A 177 4.81 -10.38 10.82
C TYR A 177 5.92 -11.34 10.40
N ALA A 178 6.47 -11.08 9.22
CA ALA A 178 7.70 -11.62 8.71
C ALA A 178 8.78 -10.54 8.69
N PHE A 179 10.04 -10.90 8.86
CA PHE A 179 11.16 -10.01 8.61
C PHE A 179 12.30 -10.77 7.98
N VAL A 180 13.15 -10.07 7.24
CA VAL A 180 14.32 -10.66 6.60
C VAL A 180 15.60 -10.27 7.33
N LYS A 181 16.35 -11.30 7.75
CA LYS A 181 17.73 -11.16 8.20
C LYS A 181 18.66 -11.39 7.00
N GLY A 182 19.21 -10.31 6.45
CA GLY A 182 20.22 -10.38 5.40
C GLY A 182 21.59 -10.85 5.89
N PRO A 183 22.52 -11.20 4.98
CA PRO A 183 23.86 -11.61 5.34
C PRO A 183 24.71 -10.43 5.86
N GLU A 184 25.78 -10.74 6.58
CA GLU A 184 26.79 -9.75 6.95
C GLU A 184 27.59 -9.36 5.70
N LEU A 185 27.66 -8.08 5.37
CA LEU A 185 28.39 -7.58 4.21
C LEU A 185 29.83 -7.17 4.59
N LEU A 186 30.78 -7.46 3.71
CA LEU A 186 32.15 -6.95 3.82
C LEU A 186 32.10 -5.44 3.53
N GLY A 187 32.37 -4.61 4.54
CA GLY A 187 32.28 -3.15 4.43
C GLY A 187 33.12 -2.59 3.28
N ASN A 188 32.57 -1.60 2.57
CA ASN A 188 33.18 -0.93 1.42
C ASN A 188 34.61 -0.43 1.72
N THR A 189 35.64 -1.08 1.17
CA THR A 189 36.82 -0.33 0.72
C THR A 189 36.47 0.26 -0.65
N ARG A 190 36.50 1.58 -0.75
CA ARG A 190 36.27 2.35 -1.98
C ARG A 190 37.42 2.12 -2.98
N GLU A 191 37.53 0.93 -3.53
CA GLU A 191 38.34 0.70 -4.72
C GLU A 191 37.45 0.22 -5.86
N ASN A 192 37.52 0.95 -6.97
CA ASN A 192 36.82 0.70 -8.23
C ASN A 192 37.27 -0.62 -8.89
N LYS A 193 37.03 -1.75 -8.25
CA LYS A 193 37.13 -3.08 -8.87
C LYS A 193 35.73 -3.65 -9.04
N ARG A 194 35.50 -4.32 -10.17
CA ARG A 194 34.27 -5.08 -10.43
C ARG A 194 34.16 -6.19 -9.37
N VAL A 195 33.44 -5.91 -8.29
CA VAL A 195 33.19 -6.85 -7.19
C VAL A 195 32.18 -7.88 -7.71
N THR A 196 32.55 -9.17 -7.71
CA THR A 196 31.62 -10.27 -7.96
C THR A 196 30.73 -10.47 -6.71
N ILE A 197 29.48 -10.88 -6.88
CA ILE A 197 28.49 -10.97 -5.79
C ILE A 197 29.01 -11.80 -4.59
N ASP A 198 29.79 -12.86 -4.86
CA ASP A 198 30.36 -13.73 -3.83
C ASP A 198 31.43 -13.05 -2.97
N SER A 199 31.97 -11.90 -3.40
CA SER A 199 32.95 -11.11 -2.64
C SER A 199 32.33 -9.98 -1.81
N LEU A 200 30.99 -9.90 -1.76
CA LEU A 200 30.27 -8.88 -0.98
C LEU A 200 29.92 -9.32 0.44
N CYS A 201 29.80 -10.63 0.70
CA CYS A 201 29.35 -11.14 1.99
C CYS A 201 30.50 -11.73 2.80
N LYS A 202 30.46 -11.53 4.12
CA LYS A 202 31.34 -12.23 5.05
C LYS A 202 30.78 -13.65 5.24
N GLY A 203 31.26 -14.58 4.42
CA GLY A 203 30.73 -15.94 4.34
C GLY A 203 29.64 -16.07 3.28
N SER A 204 28.58 -16.84 3.56
CA SER A 204 27.52 -17.07 2.57
C SER A 204 26.59 -15.85 2.42
N CYS A 205 26.28 -15.46 1.18
CA CYS A 205 25.26 -14.46 0.89
C CYS A 205 23.86 -15.08 1.04
N THR A 206 23.44 -15.33 2.28
CA THR A 206 22.17 -15.97 2.59
C THR A 206 21.28 -15.01 3.36
N SER A 207 20.04 -14.86 2.90
CA SER A 207 18.98 -14.15 3.61
C SER A 207 18.02 -15.16 4.23
N VAL A 208 17.54 -14.88 5.44
CA VAL A 208 16.57 -15.73 6.14
C VAL A 208 15.32 -14.91 6.45
N ILE A 209 14.18 -15.39 5.97
CA ILE A 209 12.86 -14.88 6.32
C ILE A 209 12.45 -15.56 7.63
N THR A 210 12.00 -14.79 8.61
CA THR A 210 11.56 -15.28 9.91
C THR A 210 10.18 -14.71 10.21
N PHE A 211 9.30 -15.52 10.78
CA PHE A 211 7.92 -15.16 11.10
C PHE A 211 7.73 -15.00 12.62
N SER A 212 6.71 -14.23 13.02
CA SER A 212 6.26 -14.10 14.41
C SER A 212 5.47 -15.31 14.89
N ALA A 213 4.71 -15.92 13.99
CA ALA A 213 3.97 -17.15 14.23
C ALA A 213 4.97 -18.27 14.58
N PRO A 214 4.88 -18.87 15.77
CA PRO A 214 5.89 -19.82 16.26
C PRO A 214 5.86 -21.17 15.53
N ASP A 215 4.77 -21.48 14.84
CA ASP A 215 4.54 -22.69 14.05
C ASP A 215 5.08 -22.60 12.62
N LEU A 216 5.31 -21.38 12.11
CA LEU A 216 5.89 -21.16 10.79
C LEU A 216 7.41 -21.36 10.79
N LYS A 217 7.89 -22.07 9.77
CA LYS A 217 9.33 -22.31 9.59
C LYS A 217 9.98 -21.13 8.88
N ALA A 218 11.21 -20.81 9.30
CA ALA A 218 12.03 -19.81 8.60
C ALA A 218 12.39 -20.28 7.17
N ILE A 219 12.29 -19.37 6.21
CA ILE A 219 12.60 -19.64 4.80
C ILE A 219 13.99 -19.09 4.49
N THR A 220 14.85 -19.93 3.89
CA THR A 220 16.23 -19.55 3.57
C THR A 220 16.39 -19.31 2.08
N VAL A 221 16.87 -18.12 1.70
CA VAL A 221 17.17 -17.75 0.31
C VAL A 221 18.67 -17.55 0.14
N THR A 222 19.30 -18.42 -0.65
CA THR A 222 20.73 -18.34 -0.94
C THR A 222 21.03 -17.34 -2.05
N ASN A 223 22.27 -16.86 -2.09
CA ASN A 223 22.74 -15.85 -3.04
C ASN A 223 21.85 -14.58 -3.07
N ALA A 224 21.44 -14.14 -1.87
CA ALA A 224 20.58 -12.98 -1.63
C ALA A 224 21.22 -12.08 -0.57
N TYR A 225 21.91 -11.04 -1.03
CA TYR A 225 22.61 -10.07 -0.17
C TYR A 225 21.81 -8.77 0.04
N GLN A 226 20.85 -8.50 -0.85
CA GLN A 226 19.93 -7.38 -0.77
C GLN A 226 18.53 -7.89 -1.12
N SER A 227 17.56 -7.54 -0.28
CA SER A 227 16.20 -8.04 -0.46
C SER A 227 15.12 -7.09 0.03
N GLN A 228 13.89 -7.37 -0.39
CA GLN A 228 12.67 -6.72 0.06
C GLN A 228 11.57 -7.77 0.13
N LEU A 229 10.80 -7.74 1.22
CA LEU A 229 9.61 -8.58 1.38
C LEU A 229 8.36 -7.86 0.87
N GLU A 230 7.41 -8.63 0.38
CA GLU A 230 6.10 -8.20 -0.07
C GLU A 230 5.04 -9.22 0.36
N ASN A 231 3.89 -8.75 0.84
CA ASN A 231 2.75 -9.63 1.17
C ASN A 231 1.89 -9.73 -0.09
N LEU A 232 1.77 -10.94 -0.65
CA LEU A 232 1.09 -11.19 -1.91
C LEU A 232 -0.39 -11.55 -1.74
N LYS A 233 -0.88 -11.58 -0.49
CA LYS A 233 -2.19 -12.07 -0.09
C LYS A 233 -2.39 -13.54 -0.39
N ASP A 234 -3.50 -14.09 0.08
CA ASP A 234 -3.91 -15.46 -0.21
C ASP A 234 -4.11 -15.70 -1.73
N LEU A 235 -3.14 -16.38 -2.36
CA LEU A 235 -3.05 -16.69 -3.78
C LEU A 235 -3.61 -18.07 -4.09
N ASN A 236 -3.22 -19.09 -3.32
CA ASN A 236 -3.66 -20.47 -3.48
C ASN A 236 -5.03 -20.77 -2.82
N SER A 237 -5.61 -19.80 -2.10
CA SER A 237 -6.91 -19.91 -1.42
C SER A 237 -6.91 -20.91 -0.25
N ASP A 238 -5.77 -21.09 0.43
CA ASP A 238 -5.64 -21.93 1.62
C ASP A 238 -5.95 -21.20 2.94
N GLY A 239 -6.14 -19.87 2.87
CA GLY A 239 -6.45 -19.00 4.00
C GLY A 239 -5.24 -18.24 4.54
N ALA A 240 -4.01 -18.61 4.20
CA ALA A 240 -2.79 -17.90 4.56
C ALA A 240 -2.35 -16.92 3.45
N ASP A 241 -1.65 -15.85 3.83
CA ASP A 241 -1.03 -14.91 2.90
C ASP A 241 0.30 -15.47 2.36
N GLU A 242 0.51 -15.44 1.04
CA GLU A 242 1.82 -15.72 0.45
C GLU A 242 2.83 -14.59 0.64
N ILE A 243 4.11 -14.97 0.68
CA ILE A 243 5.21 -14.03 0.83
C ILE A 243 6.08 -13.93 -0.43
N GLY A 244 6.14 -12.72 -0.95
CA GLY A 244 7.07 -12.31 -1.99
C GLY A 244 8.43 -11.94 -1.40
N PHE A 245 9.50 -12.50 -1.96
CA PHE A 245 10.87 -12.12 -1.66
C PHE A 245 11.57 -11.64 -2.92
N TRP A 246 11.90 -10.35 -2.96
CA TRP A 246 12.72 -9.77 -4.01
C TRP A 246 14.19 -9.99 -3.70
N ASN A 247 14.91 -10.74 -4.53
CA ASN A 247 16.36 -10.80 -4.54
C ASN A 247 16.90 -9.75 -5.52
N ILE A 248 17.59 -8.73 -5.00
CA ILE A 248 17.99 -7.55 -5.75
C ILE A 248 19.48 -7.62 -6.06
N LYS A 249 19.82 -7.60 -7.34
CA LYS A 249 21.19 -7.58 -7.86
C LYS A 249 21.37 -6.39 -8.81
N PRO A 250 22.61 -6.02 -9.20
CA PRO A 250 22.85 -4.79 -9.96
C PRO A 250 22.18 -4.79 -11.34
N THR A 251 22.07 -5.96 -11.97
CA THR A 251 21.53 -6.12 -13.33
C THR A 251 20.29 -6.99 -13.41
N THR A 252 19.82 -7.53 -12.29
CA THR A 252 18.64 -8.40 -12.22
C THR A 252 17.88 -8.22 -10.92
N LYS A 253 16.56 -8.35 -10.98
CA LYS A 253 15.74 -8.63 -9.80
C LYS A 253 15.01 -9.95 -10.00
N SER A 254 14.94 -10.76 -8.96
CA SER A 254 14.18 -12.01 -8.98
C SER A 254 13.13 -11.98 -7.89
N LEU A 255 11.87 -12.22 -8.23
CA LEU A 255 10.78 -12.42 -7.27
C LEU A 255 10.63 -13.92 -6.99
N TYR A 256 10.78 -14.28 -5.73
CA TYR A 256 10.44 -15.59 -5.19
C TYR A 256 9.06 -15.47 -4.56
N ILE A 257 8.17 -16.43 -4.82
CA ILE A 257 6.80 -16.46 -4.31
C ILE A 257 6.69 -17.72 -3.47
N PHE A 258 6.65 -17.55 -2.16
CA PHE A 258 6.56 -18.65 -1.22
C PHE A 258 5.16 -18.75 -0.63
N ASP A 259 4.69 -19.98 -0.47
CA ASP A 259 3.71 -20.32 0.54
C ASP A 259 4.40 -20.20 1.91
N ALA A 260 3.82 -19.39 2.80
CA ALA A 260 4.40 -19.12 4.12
C ALA A 260 4.28 -20.31 5.08
N THR A 261 3.24 -21.14 4.93
CA THR A 261 2.94 -22.28 5.79
C THR A 261 3.87 -23.46 5.50
N THR A 262 4.11 -23.74 4.22
CA THR A 262 4.97 -24.84 3.78
C THR A 262 6.42 -24.41 3.59
N GLY A 263 6.65 -23.14 3.26
CA GLY A 263 7.95 -22.61 2.86
C GLY A 263 8.34 -22.98 1.43
N GLU A 264 7.44 -23.58 0.66
CA GLU A 264 7.67 -24.02 -0.71
C GLU A 264 7.46 -22.89 -1.72
N LEU A 265 8.15 -22.97 -2.86
CA LEU A 265 7.95 -22.03 -3.96
C LEU A 265 6.73 -22.43 -4.78
N LEU A 266 5.77 -21.53 -4.92
CA LEU A 266 4.59 -21.73 -5.78
C LEU A 266 4.95 -21.67 -7.28
N THR A 267 6.08 -21.06 -7.61
CA THR A 267 6.61 -20.98 -8.97
C THR A 267 8.13 -20.85 -8.94
N PRO A 268 8.84 -21.30 -9.99
CA PRO A 268 10.21 -20.87 -10.21
C PRO A 268 10.36 -19.34 -10.10
N PRO A 269 11.49 -18.83 -9.58
CA PRO A 269 11.69 -17.40 -9.37
C PRO A 269 11.52 -16.59 -10.67
N VAL A 270 10.73 -15.52 -10.60
CA VAL A 270 10.43 -14.65 -11.74
C VAL A 270 11.57 -13.64 -11.90
N VAL A 271 12.36 -13.76 -12.96
CA VAL A 271 13.55 -12.94 -13.18
C VAL A 271 13.27 -11.80 -14.15
N ILE A 272 13.63 -10.58 -13.74
CA ILE A 272 13.65 -9.38 -14.58
C ILE A 272 15.10 -8.93 -14.79
N ASN A 273 15.50 -8.78 -16.05
CA ASN A 273 16.77 -8.18 -16.43
C ASN A 273 16.64 -6.65 -16.38
N THR A 274 17.05 -6.06 -15.27
CA THR A 274 16.95 -4.61 -15.02
C THR A 274 18.02 -3.80 -15.75
N ALA A 275 19.04 -4.45 -16.33
CA ALA A 275 19.96 -3.76 -17.24
C ALA A 275 19.25 -3.33 -18.54
N VAL A 276 18.23 -4.09 -18.96
CA VAL A 276 17.41 -3.80 -20.15
C VAL A 276 16.10 -3.11 -19.77
N HIS A 277 15.37 -3.65 -18.79
CA HIS A 277 14.06 -3.18 -18.36
C HIS A 277 14.19 -2.30 -17.11
N LYS A 278 14.55 -1.02 -17.29
CA LYS A 278 14.96 -0.11 -16.21
C LYS A 278 13.82 0.36 -15.29
N ASN A 279 12.59 0.43 -15.81
CA ASN A 279 11.43 0.97 -15.09
C ASN A 279 10.53 -0.17 -14.61
N LEU A 280 10.94 -0.86 -13.55
CA LEU A 280 10.19 -1.96 -12.95
C LEU A 280 8.80 -1.54 -12.46
N ASP A 281 8.64 -0.30 -11.99
CA ASP A 281 7.36 0.21 -11.49
C ASP A 281 6.27 0.33 -12.58
N LEU A 282 6.67 0.22 -13.85
CA LEU A 282 5.77 0.19 -15.00
C LEU A 282 5.49 -1.24 -15.49
N ILE A 283 6.05 -2.25 -14.83
CA ILE A 283 5.92 -3.66 -15.21
C ILE A 283 5.11 -4.37 -14.14
N ASP A 284 3.94 -4.89 -14.52
CA ASP A 284 3.21 -5.83 -13.70
C ASP A 284 3.97 -7.17 -13.70
N VAL A 285 5.00 -7.28 -12.85
CA VAL A 285 5.80 -8.51 -12.72
C VAL A 285 4.95 -9.65 -12.17
N PHE A 286 3.97 -9.31 -11.36
CA PHE A 286 3.06 -10.23 -10.71
C PHE A 286 1.64 -9.66 -10.72
N LYS A 287 0.65 -10.51 -11.02
CA LYS A 287 -0.78 -10.16 -10.95
C LYS A 287 -1.62 -11.39 -10.66
N LYS A 288 -2.54 -11.31 -9.68
CA LYS A 288 -3.59 -12.34 -9.50
C LYS A 288 -4.55 -12.29 -10.69
N THR A 289 -4.74 -13.43 -11.37
CA THR A 289 -5.57 -13.52 -12.60
C THR A 289 -6.72 -14.51 -12.52
N GLY A 290 -6.86 -15.21 -11.39
CA GLY A 290 -8.02 -16.04 -11.07
C GLY A 290 -7.82 -16.79 -9.76
N PRO A 291 -8.81 -17.57 -9.31
CA PRO A 291 -8.64 -18.53 -8.22
C PRO A 291 -7.52 -19.52 -8.57
N GLY A 292 -6.51 -19.66 -7.69
CA GLY A 292 -5.34 -20.51 -7.90
C GLY A 292 -4.52 -20.15 -9.14
N LYS A 293 -4.62 -18.91 -9.65
CA LYS A 293 -3.94 -18.50 -10.90
C LYS A 293 -3.30 -17.12 -10.79
N ILE A 294 -2.03 -17.07 -11.13
CA ILE A 294 -1.24 -15.84 -11.20
C ILE A 294 -0.69 -15.64 -12.61
N THR A 295 -0.55 -14.39 -13.02
CA THR A 295 0.24 -14.01 -14.18
C THR A 295 1.57 -13.48 -13.70
N VAL A 296 2.64 -14.06 -14.22
CA VAL A 296 4.01 -13.64 -13.95
C VAL A 296 4.65 -13.12 -15.23
N THR A 297 5.30 -11.97 -15.15
CA THR A 297 6.03 -11.38 -16.28
C THR A 297 7.52 -11.54 -16.03
N SER A 298 8.22 -12.22 -16.94
CA SER A 298 9.67 -12.48 -16.83
C SER A 298 10.44 -11.99 -18.05
N SER A 299 11.74 -11.74 -17.88
CA SER A 299 12.65 -11.45 -18.99
C SER A 299 13.09 -12.74 -19.66
N LYS A 300 12.79 -12.88 -20.96
CA LYS A 300 13.25 -14.00 -21.79
C LYS A 300 14.05 -13.49 -22.98
N LYS A 301 15.01 -14.29 -23.45
CA LYS A 301 15.78 -13.98 -24.65
C LYS A 301 15.06 -14.57 -25.87
N ARG A 302 14.64 -13.73 -26.82
CA ARG A 302 14.08 -14.13 -28.12
C ARG A 302 14.88 -13.44 -29.22
N ASP A 303 15.39 -14.22 -30.17
CA ASP A 303 16.18 -13.73 -31.31
C ASP A 303 17.33 -12.80 -30.91
N GLY A 304 18.04 -13.16 -29.84
CA GLY A 304 19.17 -12.37 -29.33
C GLY A 304 18.77 -11.17 -28.46
N LYS A 305 17.49 -10.79 -28.39
CA LYS A 305 16.99 -9.64 -27.63
C LYS A 305 16.27 -10.06 -26.36
N TRP A 306 16.40 -9.26 -25.31
CA TRP A 306 15.61 -9.43 -24.09
C TRP A 306 14.23 -8.81 -24.28
N VAL A 307 13.19 -9.61 -24.02
CA VAL A 307 11.80 -9.20 -24.08
C VAL A 307 11.08 -9.65 -22.80
N LEU A 308 10.03 -8.92 -22.43
CA LEU A 308 9.13 -9.33 -21.36
C LEU A 308 8.12 -10.33 -21.92
N VAL A 309 7.91 -11.42 -21.19
CA VAL A 309 6.93 -12.45 -21.51
C VAL A 309 6.10 -12.72 -20.28
N SER A 310 4.79 -12.65 -20.43
CA SER A 310 3.83 -12.96 -19.38
C SER A 310 3.26 -14.35 -19.59
N ASP A 311 3.28 -15.16 -18.55
CA ASP A 311 2.73 -16.52 -18.53
C ASP A 311 1.74 -16.64 -17.36
N VAL A 312 0.67 -17.42 -17.55
CA VAL A 312 -0.25 -17.78 -16.46
C VAL A 312 0.27 -19.05 -15.80
N VAL A 313 0.40 -19.02 -14.48
CA VAL A 313 0.85 -20.14 -13.65
C VAL A 313 -0.29 -20.51 -12.71
N GLU A 314 -0.55 -21.81 -12.61
CA GLU A 314 -1.45 -22.36 -11.58
C GLU A 314 -0.63 -22.50 -10.30
N VAL A 315 -1.19 -22.01 -9.20
CA VAL A 315 -0.60 -22.10 -7.87
C VAL A 315 -1.52 -22.99 -7.05
N GLU A 316 -0.97 -24.12 -6.60
CA GLU A 316 -1.58 -25.06 -5.66
C GLU A 316 -1.00 -24.81 -4.28
#